data_AF-A0AAD8XSL0-F1
#
_entry.id   AF-A0AAD8XSL0-F1
#
_cell.length_a   1.000
_cell.length_b   1.000
_cell.length_c   1.000
_cell.angle_alpha   90.00
_cell.angle_beta   90.00
_cell.angle_gamma   90.00
#
_symmetry.space_group_name_H-M   'P 1'
#
loop_
_entity.id
_entity.type
_entity.pdbx_description
1 polymer ?
#
loop_
_entity_poly.entity_id
_entity_poly.type
_entity_poly.pdbx_seq_one_letter_code
_entity_poly.pdbx_strand_id
1 'polypeptide(L)'
;MRWISVQLLLVVSLSDISHAFTGRSLLQRIENTQATLAIEVGRIPGTAMPPEWAASGAKLGFTLEVGFTDNAEQSTKEKLGGDAMMGTRTQTILPLNEPSFISVSGSEFIDVKPGAYGCQIQDRDSEQYALRWHLDFPNGARRNDVELPAERIYFLSRCWLPSSTDESMLALENARKEKKQVMSTIELTNARLNKIRSSPPAGNLLGDVVQNAFNFRHIVKLVERKKKLQSQLNDLEKAYPLDSDKIISGPNEVSYAKDGVIAVKRGSKYLWIGRFKFTELF
;
A
#
# COMPACT_ATOMS: atom_id res chain seq x y z
N MET A 1 26.51 -4.13 -24.63
CA MET A 1 25.27 -4.63 -24.00
C MET A 1 24.43 -3.43 -23.59
N ARG A 2 23.31 -3.20 -24.28
CA ARG A 2 22.37 -2.10 -24.00
C ARG A 2 21.42 -2.56 -22.90
N TRP A 3 21.41 -1.84 -21.78
CA TRP A 3 20.44 -2.07 -20.70
C TRP A 3 19.23 -1.16 -20.92
N ILE A 4 18.06 -1.77 -20.94
CA ILE A 4 16.77 -1.10 -21.14
C ILE A 4 16.39 -0.38 -19.84
N SER A 5 16.47 0.95 -19.85
CA SER A 5 15.92 1.82 -18.81
C SER A 5 14.40 1.86 -18.94
N VAL A 6 13.69 1.32 -17.95
CA VAL A 6 12.24 1.53 -17.81
C VAL A 6 12.03 2.89 -17.14
N GLN A 7 11.81 3.94 -17.93
CA GLN A 7 11.33 5.23 -17.45
C GLN A 7 9.82 5.13 -17.21
N LEU A 8 9.40 5.29 -15.95
CA LEU A 8 8.00 5.52 -15.60
C LEU A 8 7.67 6.97 -16.01
N LEU A 9 7.03 7.13 -17.17
CA LEU A 9 6.61 8.45 -17.66
C LEU A 9 5.34 8.88 -16.91
N LEU A 10 5.48 9.88 -16.07
CA LEU A 10 4.39 10.48 -15.30
C LEU A 10 3.70 11.49 -16.24
N VAL A 11 2.61 11.07 -16.88
CA VAL A 11 1.76 11.96 -17.68
C VAL A 11 0.95 12.81 -16.70
N VAL A 12 1.39 14.05 -16.48
CA VAL A 12 0.59 15.06 -15.78
C VAL A 12 -0.46 15.57 -16.77
N SER A 13 -1.68 15.05 -16.66
CA SER A 13 -2.83 15.55 -17.43
C SER A 13 -3.32 16.86 -16.82
N LEU A 14 -3.27 17.94 -17.59
CA LEU A 14 -3.78 19.28 -17.27
C LEU A 14 -5.32 19.38 -17.32
N SER A 15 -6.04 18.42 -16.75
CA SER A 15 -7.51 18.43 -16.67
C SER A 15 -7.98 18.57 -15.22
N ASP A 16 -7.58 19.68 -14.59
CA ASP A 16 -8.12 20.20 -13.33
C ASP A 16 -8.99 21.43 -13.63
N ILE A 17 -10.11 21.25 -14.33
CA ILE A 17 -11.18 22.26 -14.37
C ILE A 17 -12.54 21.55 -14.31
N SER A 18 -13.31 21.96 -13.30
CA SER A 18 -14.76 21.82 -13.09
C SER A 18 -15.34 20.41 -12.88
N HIS A 19 -15.45 20.00 -11.61
CA HIS A 19 -16.70 19.47 -11.06
C HIS A 19 -16.98 20.13 -9.71
N ALA A 20 -17.89 21.10 -9.73
CA ALA A 20 -18.51 21.65 -8.54
C ALA A 20 -19.94 21.08 -8.47
N PHE A 21 -20.20 20.16 -7.54
CA PHE A 21 -21.36 20.18 -6.63
C PHE A 21 -21.35 18.99 -5.65
N THR A 22 -21.41 19.31 -4.35
CA THR A 22 -21.79 18.49 -3.17
C THR A 22 -20.79 17.59 -2.41
N GLY A 23 -19.48 17.67 -2.64
CA GLY A 23 -18.50 16.92 -1.84
C GLY A 23 -17.43 17.82 -1.23
N ARG A 24 -17.21 17.72 0.10
CA ARG A 24 -15.93 18.17 0.70
C ARG A 24 -14.77 17.57 -0.10
N SER A 25 -13.73 18.36 -0.39
CA SER A 25 -12.51 17.82 -0.99
C SER A 25 -11.96 16.67 -0.14
N LEU A 26 -11.26 15.69 -0.73
CA LEU A 26 -10.72 14.55 0.02
C LEU A 26 -9.93 15.00 1.26
N LEU A 27 -9.12 16.05 1.14
CA LEU A 27 -8.37 16.61 2.27
C LEU A 27 -9.28 17.07 3.40
N GLN A 28 -10.41 17.72 3.10
CA GLN A 28 -11.41 18.12 4.10
C GLN A 28 -12.18 16.94 4.72
N ARG A 29 -12.21 15.77 4.06
CA ARG A 29 -12.76 14.54 4.65
C ARG A 29 -11.75 13.84 5.56
N ILE A 30 -10.45 13.98 5.28
CA ILE A 30 -9.38 13.45 6.12
C ILE A 30 -9.13 14.36 7.32
N GLU A 31 -9.38 15.65 7.19
CA GLU A 31 -9.26 16.63 8.26
C GLU A 31 -10.02 16.19 9.53
N ASN A 32 -9.36 16.38 10.67
CA ASN A 32 -9.79 15.96 12.01
C ASN A 32 -9.86 14.44 12.23
N THR A 33 -9.38 13.63 11.28
CA THR A 33 -9.14 12.20 11.53
C THR A 33 -7.93 12.04 12.43
N GLN A 34 -8.03 11.14 13.40
CA GLN A 34 -6.92 10.65 14.19
C GLN A 34 -6.67 9.19 13.83
N ALA A 35 -5.41 8.77 13.91
CA ALA A 35 -5.02 7.42 13.52
C ALA A 35 -3.95 6.86 14.45
N THR A 36 -4.09 5.60 14.81
CA THR A 36 -3.05 4.83 15.49
C THR A 36 -2.32 3.97 14.45
N LEU A 37 -1.00 4.17 14.36
CA LEU A 37 -0.12 3.50 13.41
C LEU A 37 0.78 2.52 14.16
N ALA A 38 0.71 1.24 13.81
CA ALA A 38 1.73 0.26 14.18
C ALA A 38 2.88 0.36 13.17
N ILE A 39 4.02 0.89 13.61
CA ILE A 39 5.21 1.10 12.78
C ILE A 39 6.14 -0.11 12.89
N GLU A 40 6.66 -0.57 11.76
CA GLU A 40 7.68 -1.61 11.69
C GLU A 40 8.79 -1.20 10.72
N VAL A 41 9.94 -0.81 11.27
CA VAL A 41 11.17 -0.51 10.52
C VAL A 41 12.06 -1.75 10.52
N GLY A 42 12.60 -2.09 9.36
CA GLY A 42 13.42 -3.29 9.19
C GLY A 42 13.50 -3.73 7.74
N ARG A 43 14.15 -4.87 7.51
CA ARG A 43 14.34 -5.38 6.15
C ARG A 43 13.04 -5.88 5.55
N ILE A 44 12.71 -5.38 4.36
CA ILE A 44 11.61 -5.88 3.54
C ILE A 44 12.18 -6.71 2.39
N PRO A 45 11.97 -8.04 2.35
CA PRO A 45 12.45 -8.87 1.26
C PRO A 45 11.94 -8.41 -0.11
N GLY A 46 12.82 -8.43 -1.13
CA GLY A 46 12.47 -8.06 -2.50
C GLY A 46 12.42 -6.54 -2.76
N THR A 47 12.95 -5.72 -1.86
CA THR A 47 13.06 -4.26 -2.05
C THR A 47 14.48 -3.84 -2.38
N ALA A 48 14.67 -2.56 -2.73
CA ALA A 48 15.99 -1.98 -3.03
C ALA A 48 16.86 -1.69 -1.77
N MET A 49 16.50 -2.23 -0.61
CA MET A 49 17.28 -2.08 0.61
C MET A 49 18.66 -2.74 0.48
N PRO A 50 19.73 -2.10 0.99
CA PRO A 50 21.05 -2.71 1.03
C PRO A 50 21.05 -4.03 1.84
N PRO A 51 21.86 -5.04 1.46
CA PRO A 51 21.88 -6.33 2.12
C PRO A 51 22.33 -6.29 3.58
N GLU A 52 23.09 -5.28 3.98
CA GLU A 52 23.57 -5.03 5.34
C GLU A 52 22.52 -4.42 6.26
N TRP A 53 21.44 -3.84 5.71
CA TRP A 53 20.40 -3.20 6.50
C TRP A 53 19.53 -4.23 7.23
N ALA A 54 19.46 -4.15 8.57
CA ALA A 54 18.73 -5.11 9.40
C ALA A 54 19.06 -6.58 9.05
N ALA A 55 20.34 -6.85 8.76
CA ALA A 55 20.84 -8.16 8.39
C ALA A 55 20.61 -9.23 9.47
N SER A 56 20.50 -8.82 10.73
CA SER A 56 20.17 -9.69 11.86
C SER A 56 18.74 -10.24 11.83
N GLY A 57 17.87 -9.65 10.99
CA GLY A 57 16.43 -9.93 11.00
C GLY A 57 15.66 -9.23 12.13
N ALA A 58 16.34 -8.39 12.92
CA ALA A 58 15.68 -7.55 13.93
C ALA A 58 14.73 -6.53 13.28
N LYS A 59 13.80 -6.03 14.10
CA LYS A 59 12.82 -5.01 13.72
C LYS A 59 12.71 -3.96 14.82
N LEU A 60 12.60 -2.71 14.41
CA LEU A 60 12.26 -1.59 15.28
C LEU A 60 10.76 -1.33 15.11
N GLY A 61 9.98 -1.72 16.12
CA GLY A 61 8.54 -1.53 16.13
C GLY A 61 8.10 -0.59 17.26
N PHE A 62 7.17 0.31 16.95
CA PHE A 62 6.60 1.26 17.89
C PHE A 62 5.19 1.68 17.44
N THR A 63 4.40 2.23 18.36
CA THR A 63 3.07 2.77 18.08
C THR A 63 3.13 4.28 18.00
N LEU A 64 2.61 4.84 16.92
CA LEU A 64 2.56 6.28 16.67
C LEU A 64 1.11 6.70 16.43
N GLU A 65 0.63 7.66 17.22
CA GLU A 65 -0.67 8.28 17.04
C GLU A 65 -0.49 9.59 16.28
N VAL A 66 -1.35 9.83 15.29
CA VAL A 66 -1.29 11.02 14.44
C VAL A 66 -2.66 11.66 14.26
N GLY A 67 -2.68 12.98 14.13
CA GLY A 67 -3.87 13.78 13.83
C GLY A 67 -3.70 14.56 12.53
N PHE A 68 -4.67 14.44 11.64
CA PHE A 68 -4.72 15.17 10.37
C PHE A 68 -5.49 16.50 10.57
N THR A 69 -4.91 17.65 10.22
CA THR A 69 -5.51 18.97 10.49
C THR A 69 -5.14 20.04 9.44
N ASP A 70 -6.00 21.02 9.21
CA ASP A 70 -5.67 22.21 8.41
C ASP A 70 -5.08 23.37 9.24
N ASN A 71 -5.03 23.21 10.57
CA ASN A 71 -4.42 24.19 11.48
C ASN A 71 -2.89 24.14 11.38
N ALA A 72 -2.35 24.68 10.30
CA ALA A 72 -0.92 24.91 10.17
C ALA A 72 -0.53 26.26 10.74
N GLU A 73 0.53 26.29 11.55
CA GLU A 73 1.34 27.50 11.66
C GLU A 73 1.98 27.79 10.29
N GLN A 74 1.91 29.04 9.87
CA GLN A 74 2.26 29.52 8.52
C GLN A 74 3.71 29.16 8.10
N SER A 75 4.62 29.06 9.07
CA SER A 75 6.02 28.63 8.92
C SER A 75 6.18 27.18 8.45
N THR A 76 5.20 26.33 8.73
CA THR A 76 5.18 24.93 8.30
C THR A 76 4.80 24.90 6.82
N LYS A 77 3.73 25.57 6.40
CA LYS A 77 3.22 25.56 5.01
C LYS A 77 4.29 25.91 3.96
N GLU A 78 5.20 26.84 4.23
CA GLU A 78 6.30 27.21 3.31
C GLU A 78 7.39 26.14 3.16
N LYS A 79 7.66 25.33 4.21
CA LYS A 79 8.62 24.21 4.16
C LYS A 79 8.01 22.91 3.60
N LEU A 80 6.70 22.87 3.44
CA LEU A 80 5.93 21.68 3.04
C LEU A 80 5.69 21.59 1.52
N GLY A 81 5.85 22.68 0.77
CA GLY A 81 5.44 22.81 -0.65
C GLY A 81 6.40 22.28 -1.72
N GLY A 82 7.40 21.47 -1.38
CA GLY A 82 8.49 21.12 -2.32
C GLY A 82 8.44 19.72 -2.95
N ASP A 83 7.52 18.85 -2.53
CA ASP A 83 7.51 17.46 -2.98
C ASP A 83 6.36 17.17 -3.93
N ALA A 84 6.67 17.00 -5.23
CA ALA A 84 5.67 16.74 -6.27
C ALA A 84 4.79 15.50 -5.98
N MET A 85 5.27 14.57 -5.15
CA MET A 85 4.48 13.41 -4.72
C MET A 85 3.39 13.78 -3.71
N MET A 86 3.45 14.90 -3.02
CA MET A 86 2.46 15.25 -1.99
C MET A 86 1.15 15.81 -2.59
N GLY A 87 1.09 15.99 -3.91
CA GLY A 87 0.00 16.67 -4.58
C GLY A 87 0.17 18.18 -4.56
N THR A 88 -0.81 18.90 -5.08
CA THR A 88 -0.77 20.37 -5.23
C THR A 88 -1.18 21.10 -3.96
N ARG A 89 -1.84 20.42 -3.02
CA ARG A 89 -2.30 20.95 -1.75
C ARG A 89 -1.87 20.04 -0.62
N THR A 90 -1.27 20.63 0.41
CA THR A 90 -0.85 19.95 1.62
C THR A 90 -1.50 20.59 2.84
N GLN A 91 -1.76 19.75 3.84
CA GLN A 91 -2.27 20.13 5.16
C GLN A 91 -1.32 19.55 6.23
N THR A 92 -1.56 19.86 7.51
CA THR A 92 -0.66 19.51 8.61
C THR A 92 -1.00 18.15 9.19
N ILE A 93 0.02 17.38 9.55
CA ILE A 93 -0.13 16.19 10.39
C ILE A 93 0.67 16.37 11.68
N LEU A 94 0.04 16.05 12.81
CA LEU A 94 0.62 16.21 14.14
C LEU A 94 0.81 14.83 14.79
N PRO A 95 1.96 14.53 15.42
CA PRO A 95 2.05 13.43 16.36
C PRO A 95 1.19 13.74 17.59
N LEU A 96 0.43 12.75 18.08
CA LEU A 96 -0.47 12.88 19.23
C LEU A 96 0.06 12.18 20.49
N ASN A 97 1.10 11.36 20.35
CA ASN A 97 1.76 10.69 21.45
C ASN A 97 3.30 10.82 21.34
N GLU A 98 4.00 10.45 22.41
CA GLU A 98 5.45 10.25 22.41
C GLU A 98 5.74 8.75 22.17
N PRO A 99 6.00 8.33 20.91
CA PRO A 99 6.24 6.93 20.61
C PRO A 99 7.49 6.41 21.32
N SER A 100 7.46 5.14 21.72
CA SER A 100 8.58 4.47 22.38
C SER A 100 8.73 3.02 21.93
N PHE A 101 9.90 2.45 22.18
CA PHE A 101 10.20 1.05 21.94
C PHE A 101 11.04 0.47 23.09
N ILE A 102 11.01 -0.85 23.24
CA ILE A 102 11.78 -1.56 24.25
C ILE A 102 13.13 -2.01 23.67
N SER A 103 14.21 -1.50 24.25
CA SER A 103 15.59 -1.87 23.96
C SER A 103 16.20 -2.67 25.12
N VAL A 104 17.50 -2.99 25.02
CA VAL A 104 18.26 -3.61 26.11
C VAL A 104 18.46 -2.66 27.30
N SER A 105 18.40 -1.34 27.06
CA SER A 105 18.52 -0.28 28.05
C SER A 105 17.20 0.05 28.76
N GLY A 106 16.09 -0.55 28.33
CA GLY A 106 14.74 -0.26 28.83
C GLY A 106 13.86 0.39 27.76
N SER A 107 12.96 1.28 28.19
CA SER A 107 12.09 2.02 27.26
C SER A 107 12.83 3.23 26.71
N GLU A 108 12.90 3.33 25.38
CA GLU A 108 13.49 4.45 24.66
C GLU A 108 12.40 5.21 23.89
N PHE A 109 12.36 6.53 24.07
CA PHE A 109 11.40 7.42 23.41
C PHE A 109 11.95 7.94 22.08
N ILE A 110 11.06 8.14 21.11
CA ILE A 110 11.40 8.65 19.78
C ILE A 110 10.81 10.05 19.65
N ASP A 111 11.68 11.05 19.44
CA ASP A 111 11.22 12.41 19.16
C ASP A 111 10.64 12.49 17.74
N VAL A 112 9.42 13.00 17.63
CA VAL A 112 8.69 13.15 16.37
C VAL A 112 8.15 14.57 16.28
N LYS A 113 8.44 15.25 15.17
CA LYS A 113 7.92 16.58 14.89
C LYS A 113 6.79 16.54 13.86
N PRO A 114 5.87 17.52 13.92
CA PRO A 114 4.85 17.73 12.89
C PRO A 114 5.40 17.71 11.47
N GLY A 115 4.52 17.38 10.52
CA GLY A 115 4.85 17.44 9.11
C GLY A 115 3.63 17.77 8.26
N ALA A 116 3.61 17.28 7.01
CA ALA A 116 2.47 17.46 6.13
C ALA A 116 1.90 16.15 5.64
N TYR A 117 0.63 16.22 5.27
CA TYR A 117 -0.03 15.24 4.45
C TYR A 117 -0.63 15.87 3.19
N GLY A 118 -0.83 15.05 2.18
CA GLY A 118 -1.44 15.44 0.92
C GLY A 118 -2.02 14.22 0.21
N CYS A 119 -2.88 14.49 -0.77
CA CYS A 119 -3.56 13.46 -1.53
C CYS A 119 -3.47 13.74 -3.02
N GLN A 120 -3.28 12.67 -3.80
CA GLN A 120 -3.27 12.74 -5.26
C GLN A 120 -4.13 11.63 -5.83
N ILE A 121 -5.00 11.95 -6.79
CA ILE A 121 -5.77 10.94 -7.50
C ILE A 121 -4.82 10.00 -8.26
N GLN A 122 -4.97 8.69 -8.07
CA GLN A 122 -4.21 7.66 -8.79
C GLN A 122 -5.03 7.07 -9.92
N ASP A 123 -6.31 6.80 -9.67
CA ASP A 123 -7.21 6.16 -10.60
C ASP A 123 -8.61 6.77 -10.43
N ARG A 124 -9.14 7.32 -11.53
CA ARG A 124 -10.42 8.04 -11.53
C ARG A 124 -11.61 7.07 -11.45
N ASP A 125 -11.52 5.92 -12.11
CA ASP A 125 -12.61 4.96 -12.24
C ASP A 125 -12.87 4.23 -10.91
N SER A 126 -11.82 4.07 -10.10
CA SER A 126 -11.91 3.50 -8.76
C SER A 126 -11.98 4.52 -7.63
N GLU A 127 -11.98 5.82 -7.96
CA GLU A 127 -11.85 6.92 -6.98
C GLU A 127 -10.73 6.68 -5.96
N GLN A 128 -9.62 6.13 -6.45
CA GLN A 128 -8.46 5.81 -5.64
C GLN A 128 -7.52 7.00 -5.56
N TYR A 129 -7.07 7.29 -4.34
CA TYR A 129 -6.13 8.34 -4.04
C TYR A 129 -4.88 7.79 -3.36
N ALA A 130 -3.72 8.32 -3.72
CA ALA A 130 -2.49 8.20 -2.94
C ALA A 130 -2.58 9.15 -1.75
N LEU A 131 -2.64 8.60 -0.55
CA LEU A 131 -2.49 9.35 0.69
C LEU A 131 -1.01 9.31 1.08
N ARG A 132 -0.39 10.47 1.16
CA ARG A 132 1.05 10.59 1.47
C ARG A 132 1.23 11.60 2.58
N TRP A 133 2.09 11.27 3.53
CA TRP A 133 2.48 12.19 4.58
C TRP A 133 3.93 12.01 4.97
N HIS A 134 4.46 12.98 5.70
CA HIS A 134 5.75 12.84 6.33
C HIS A 134 5.73 13.42 7.73
N LEU A 135 6.64 12.92 8.55
CA LEU A 135 6.97 13.45 9.87
C LEU A 135 8.49 13.55 9.97
N ASP A 136 8.97 14.50 10.75
CA ASP A 136 10.41 14.71 10.92
C ASP A 136 10.87 14.02 12.22
N PHE A 137 11.87 13.14 12.13
CA PHE A 137 12.43 12.37 13.24
C PHE A 137 13.83 12.91 13.55
N PRO A 138 13.98 14.03 14.29
CA PRO A 138 15.23 14.76 14.40
C PRO A 138 16.40 13.95 14.99
N ASN A 139 16.09 12.98 15.86
CA ASN A 139 17.11 12.14 16.51
C ASN A 139 17.16 10.72 15.93
N GLY A 140 16.23 10.35 15.04
CA GLY A 140 16.05 8.99 14.59
C GLY A 140 15.74 8.03 15.75
N ALA A 141 15.97 6.74 15.54
CA ALA A 141 15.94 5.71 16.58
C ALA A 141 16.76 4.51 16.13
N ARG A 142 17.33 3.74 17.07
CA ARG A 142 18.14 2.57 16.73
C ARG A 142 17.83 1.40 17.67
N ARG A 143 17.69 0.21 17.09
CA ARG A 143 17.60 -1.04 17.82
C ARG A 143 18.45 -2.09 17.13
N ASN A 144 19.52 -2.53 17.79
CA ASN A 144 20.52 -3.43 17.22
C ASN A 144 21.16 -2.84 15.94
N ASP A 145 20.99 -3.52 14.80
CA ASP A 145 21.42 -3.15 13.46
C ASP A 145 20.30 -2.51 12.61
N VAL A 146 19.15 -2.22 13.23
CA VAL A 146 18.04 -1.50 12.59
C VAL A 146 18.07 -0.04 13.03
N GLU A 147 18.04 0.86 12.05
CA GLU A 147 18.06 2.30 12.27
C GLU A 147 16.84 2.95 11.61
N LEU A 148 16.12 3.76 12.35
CA LEU A 148 15.25 4.81 11.83
C LEU A 148 16.12 6.07 11.71
N PRO A 149 16.42 6.55 10.50
CA PRO A 149 17.37 7.64 10.34
C PRO A 149 16.83 8.96 10.90
N ALA A 150 17.76 9.81 11.34
CA ALA A 150 17.51 11.13 11.92
C ALA A 150 17.11 12.17 10.86
N GLU A 151 15.97 11.98 10.21
CA GLU A 151 15.54 12.79 9.08
C GLU A 151 14.01 12.77 8.87
N ARG A 152 13.57 13.32 7.74
CA ARG A 152 12.19 13.25 7.28
C ARG A 152 11.84 11.85 6.80
N ILE A 153 10.80 11.28 7.39
CA ILE A 153 10.29 9.96 7.04
C ILE A 153 8.93 10.11 6.36
N TYR A 154 8.79 9.47 5.20
CA TYR A 154 7.58 9.51 4.38
C TYR A 154 6.75 8.24 4.57
N PHE A 155 5.45 8.42 4.61
CA PHE A 155 4.44 7.39 4.74
C PHE A 155 3.57 7.41 3.49
N LEU A 156 3.44 6.25 2.87
CA LEU A 156 2.74 6.08 1.60
C LEU A 156 1.60 5.07 1.81
N SER A 157 0.36 5.53 1.64
CA SER A 157 -0.84 4.70 1.66
C SER A 157 -1.75 5.01 0.47
N ARG A 158 -2.90 4.33 0.46
CA ARG A 158 -4.02 4.58 -0.44
C ARG A 158 -5.29 4.79 0.37
N CYS A 159 -6.16 5.63 -0.14
CA CYS A 159 -7.52 5.75 0.35
C CYS A 159 -8.50 5.83 -0.82
N TRP A 160 -9.75 5.54 -0.52
CA TRP A 160 -10.86 5.57 -1.45
C TRP A 160 -11.96 6.42 -0.86
N LEU A 161 -12.57 7.24 -1.72
CA LEU A 161 -13.81 7.91 -1.36
C LEU A 161 -14.98 6.96 -1.60
N PRO A 162 -16.04 7.09 -0.79
CA PRO A 162 -17.28 6.41 -1.10
C PRO A 162 -17.82 7.04 -2.37
N SER A 163 -18.17 6.19 -3.32
CA SER A 163 -18.77 6.56 -4.58
C SER A 163 -19.99 7.46 -4.35
N SER A 164 -19.86 8.76 -4.60
CA SER A 164 -20.98 9.70 -4.52
C SER A 164 -21.82 9.72 -5.80
N THR A 165 -21.35 9.05 -6.85
CA THR A 165 -22.03 8.93 -8.14
C THR A 165 -22.54 7.51 -8.35
N ASP A 166 -23.64 7.39 -9.09
CA ASP A 166 -24.19 6.10 -9.51
C ASP A 166 -23.17 5.29 -10.34
N GLU A 167 -22.34 5.98 -11.13
CA GLU A 167 -21.29 5.37 -11.95
C GLU A 167 -20.22 4.70 -11.09
N SER A 168 -19.70 5.39 -10.07
CA SER A 168 -18.67 4.86 -9.19
C SER A 168 -19.22 3.71 -8.32
N MET A 169 -20.49 3.80 -7.89
CA MET A 169 -21.15 2.70 -7.16
C MET A 169 -21.29 1.45 -8.05
N LEU A 170 -21.71 1.64 -9.29
CA LEU A 170 -21.83 0.57 -10.28
C LEU A 170 -20.46 -0.05 -10.59
N ALA A 171 -19.41 0.77 -10.72
CA ALA A 171 -18.04 0.30 -10.91
C ALA A 171 -17.57 -0.59 -9.75
N LEU A 172 -17.80 -0.17 -8.51
CA LEU A 172 -17.46 -0.96 -7.32
C LEU A 172 -18.26 -2.27 -7.25
N GLU A 173 -19.55 -2.25 -7.59
CA GLU A 173 -20.38 -3.46 -7.62
C GLU A 173 -19.91 -4.45 -8.71
N ASN A 174 -19.58 -3.94 -9.89
CA ASN A 174 -19.02 -4.73 -10.98
C ASN A 174 -17.67 -5.36 -10.58
N ALA A 175 -16.79 -4.58 -9.94
CA ALA A 175 -15.51 -5.09 -9.42
C ALA A 175 -15.72 -6.20 -8.37
N ARG A 176 -16.73 -6.08 -7.50
CA ARG A 176 -17.12 -7.16 -6.55
C ARG A 176 -17.61 -8.42 -7.26
N LYS A 177 -18.43 -8.27 -8.31
CA LYS A 177 -18.90 -9.40 -9.14
C LYS A 177 -17.73 -10.07 -9.84
N GLU A 178 -16.83 -9.30 -10.43
CA GLU A 178 -15.64 -9.80 -11.11
C GLU A 178 -14.71 -10.54 -10.12
N LYS A 179 -14.43 -9.97 -8.94
CA LYS A 179 -13.66 -10.65 -7.89
C LYS A 179 -14.25 -12.02 -7.55
N LYS A 180 -15.57 -12.12 -7.35
CA LYS A 180 -16.25 -13.40 -7.08
C LYS A 180 -16.07 -14.41 -8.23
N GLN A 181 -16.19 -13.96 -9.48
CA GLN A 181 -16.01 -14.81 -10.66
C GLN A 181 -14.57 -15.31 -10.80
N VAL A 182 -13.59 -14.42 -10.62
CA VAL A 182 -12.16 -14.75 -10.67
C VAL A 182 -11.81 -15.75 -9.57
N MET A 183 -12.25 -15.52 -8.34
CA MET A 183 -12.06 -16.44 -7.21
C MET A 183 -12.64 -17.83 -7.49
N SER A 184 -13.89 -17.90 -7.92
CA SER A 184 -14.53 -19.18 -8.27
C SER A 184 -13.76 -19.90 -9.39
N THR A 185 -13.25 -19.16 -10.38
CA THR A 185 -12.45 -19.74 -11.46
C THR A 185 -11.10 -20.27 -10.97
N ILE A 186 -10.46 -19.60 -10.00
CA ILE A 186 -9.24 -20.07 -9.35
C ILE A 186 -9.51 -21.38 -8.60
N GLU A 187 -10.59 -21.45 -7.83
CA GLU A 187 -11.00 -22.66 -7.09
C GLU A 187 -11.25 -23.84 -8.03
N LEU A 188 -12.02 -23.63 -9.10
CA LEU A 188 -12.26 -24.66 -10.13
C LEU A 188 -10.95 -25.10 -10.80
N THR A 189 -10.02 -24.17 -11.05
CA THR A 189 -8.71 -24.48 -11.62
C THR A 189 -7.87 -25.32 -10.65
N ASN A 190 -7.90 -25.01 -9.36
CA ASN A 190 -7.24 -25.80 -8.32
C ASN A 190 -7.84 -27.20 -8.19
N ALA A 191 -9.17 -27.32 -8.21
CA ALA A 191 -9.86 -28.62 -8.18
C ALA A 191 -9.47 -29.49 -9.39
N ARG A 192 -9.38 -28.90 -10.58
CA ARG A 192 -8.91 -29.60 -11.80
C ARG A 192 -7.45 -30.04 -11.71
N LEU A 193 -6.56 -29.18 -11.21
CA LEU A 193 -5.16 -29.52 -10.98
C LEU A 193 -5.02 -30.70 -10.00
N ASN A 194 -5.78 -30.67 -8.90
CA ASN A 194 -5.77 -31.75 -7.92
C ASN A 194 -6.28 -33.07 -8.51
N LYS A 195 -7.35 -33.03 -9.32
CA LYS A 195 -7.89 -34.22 -10.01
C LYS A 195 -6.88 -34.88 -10.96
N ILE A 196 -6.12 -34.08 -11.72
CA ILE A 196 -5.08 -34.62 -12.61
C ILE A 196 -3.94 -35.24 -11.80
N ARG A 197 -3.53 -34.59 -10.69
CA ARG A 197 -2.48 -35.11 -9.80
C ARG A 197 -2.87 -36.39 -9.08
N SER A 198 -4.16 -36.59 -8.79
CA SER A 198 -4.66 -37.78 -8.10
C SER A 198 -5.12 -38.89 -9.04
N SER A 199 -4.94 -38.75 -10.36
CA SER A 199 -5.34 -39.78 -11.32
C SER A 199 -4.30 -40.91 -11.37
N PRO A 200 -4.68 -42.19 -11.14
CA PRO A 200 -3.75 -43.31 -11.17
C PRO A 200 -3.23 -43.59 -12.59
N PRO A 201 -2.02 -44.19 -12.72
CA PRO A 201 -1.47 -44.58 -14.01
C PRO A 201 -2.33 -45.66 -14.68
N ALA A 202 -2.43 -45.59 -16.01
CA ALA A 202 -3.31 -46.39 -16.84
C ALA A 202 -2.63 -47.70 -17.29
N GLY A 203 -1.94 -48.41 -16.38
CA GLY A 203 -1.55 -49.83 -16.48
C GLY A 203 -0.72 -50.31 -17.69
N ASN A 204 -0.46 -49.46 -18.70
CA ASN A 204 0.18 -49.79 -19.96
C ASN A 204 1.35 -48.83 -20.19
N LEU A 205 2.59 -49.34 -20.24
CA LEU A 205 3.84 -48.57 -20.30
C LEU A 205 3.88 -47.48 -21.40
N LEU A 206 3.42 -47.81 -22.63
CA LEU A 206 3.34 -46.83 -23.74
C LEU A 206 2.18 -45.84 -23.57
N GLY A 207 1.05 -46.30 -23.03
CA GLY A 207 -0.11 -45.46 -22.73
C GLY A 207 0.20 -44.44 -21.63
N ASP A 208 0.95 -44.86 -20.61
CA ASP A 208 1.34 -44.03 -19.47
C ASP A 208 2.28 -42.89 -19.90
N VAL A 209 3.24 -43.13 -20.78
CA VAL A 209 4.15 -42.08 -21.26
C VAL A 209 3.39 -41.00 -22.05
N VAL A 210 2.49 -41.43 -22.96
CA VAL A 210 1.67 -40.50 -23.75
C VAL A 210 0.70 -39.75 -22.84
N GLN A 211 0.00 -40.44 -21.94
CA GLN A 211 -0.93 -39.86 -20.98
C GLN A 211 -0.24 -38.87 -20.04
N ASN A 212 0.97 -39.19 -19.56
CA ASN A 212 1.77 -38.31 -18.72
C ASN A 212 2.21 -37.05 -19.48
N ALA A 213 2.59 -37.16 -20.75
CA ALA A 213 2.94 -35.99 -21.56
C ALA A 213 1.73 -35.07 -21.83
N PHE A 214 0.55 -35.64 -22.10
CA PHE A 214 -0.70 -34.88 -22.23
C PHE A 214 -1.09 -34.22 -20.90
N ASN A 215 -1.05 -34.97 -19.81
CA ASN A 215 -1.32 -34.45 -18.46
C ASN A 215 -0.37 -33.33 -18.09
N PHE A 216 0.92 -33.45 -18.41
CA PHE A 216 1.91 -32.40 -18.17
C PHE A 216 1.58 -31.12 -18.94
N ARG A 217 1.30 -31.22 -20.25
CA ARG A 217 0.88 -30.05 -21.05
C ARG A 217 -0.39 -29.40 -20.50
N HIS A 218 -1.36 -30.19 -20.06
CA HIS A 218 -2.58 -29.69 -19.43
C HIS A 218 -2.31 -29.02 -18.08
N ILE A 219 -1.45 -29.60 -17.24
CA ILE A 219 -1.02 -29.01 -15.98
C ILE A 219 -0.35 -27.65 -16.21
N VAL A 220 0.58 -27.57 -17.17
CA VAL A 220 1.27 -26.30 -17.49
C VAL A 220 0.25 -25.22 -17.87
N LYS A 221 -0.70 -25.53 -18.76
CA LYS A 221 -1.78 -24.58 -19.14
C LYS A 221 -2.64 -24.16 -17.95
N LEU A 222 -2.98 -25.08 -17.05
CA LEU A 222 -3.78 -24.77 -15.86
C LEU A 222 -3.00 -23.91 -14.86
N VAL A 223 -1.71 -24.16 -14.67
CA VAL A 223 -0.83 -23.35 -13.82
C VAL A 223 -0.68 -21.93 -14.38
N GLU A 224 -0.47 -21.80 -15.69
CA GLU A 224 -0.40 -20.50 -16.35
C GLU A 224 -1.71 -19.72 -16.22
N ARG A 225 -2.85 -20.38 -16.45
CA ARG A 225 -4.18 -19.80 -16.24
C ARG A 225 -4.37 -19.35 -14.79
N LYS A 226 -3.98 -20.17 -13.81
CA LYS A 226 -4.04 -19.80 -12.40
C LYS A 226 -3.22 -18.55 -12.11
N LYS A 227 -1.98 -18.48 -12.62
CA LYS A 227 -1.11 -17.30 -12.45
C LYS A 227 -1.75 -16.04 -13.03
N LYS A 228 -2.37 -16.15 -14.22
CA LYS A 228 -3.09 -15.02 -14.85
C LYS A 228 -4.27 -14.57 -13.99
N LEU A 229 -5.10 -15.49 -13.52
CA LEU A 229 -6.24 -15.18 -12.65
C LEU A 229 -5.80 -14.55 -11.32
N GLN A 230 -4.71 -15.03 -10.73
CA GLN A 230 -4.13 -14.43 -9.52
C GLN A 230 -3.63 -13.01 -9.77
N SER A 231 -3.04 -12.74 -10.93
CA SER A 231 -2.67 -11.37 -11.32
C SER A 231 -3.90 -10.49 -11.43
N GLN A 232 -4.95 -10.94 -12.14
CA GLN A 232 -6.20 -10.19 -12.29
C GLN A 232 -6.84 -9.88 -10.93
N LEU A 233 -6.88 -10.86 -10.02
CA LEU A 233 -7.39 -10.65 -8.67
C LEU A 233 -6.57 -9.60 -7.91
N ASN A 234 -5.24 -9.67 -8.01
CA ASN A 234 -4.35 -8.70 -7.36
C ASN A 234 -4.52 -7.29 -7.94
N ASP A 235 -4.76 -7.17 -9.25
CA ASP A 235 -4.96 -5.87 -9.90
C ASP A 235 -6.31 -5.26 -9.51
N LEU A 236 -7.37 -6.06 -9.40
CA LEU A 236 -8.67 -5.64 -8.86
C LEU A 236 -8.56 -5.19 -7.40
N GLU A 237 -7.89 -5.97 -6.54
CA GLU A 237 -7.71 -5.63 -5.12
C GLU A 237 -6.80 -4.42 -4.90
N LYS A 238 -5.92 -4.11 -5.85
CA LYS A 238 -5.15 -2.87 -5.82
C LYS A 238 -5.98 -1.67 -6.20
N ALA A 239 -6.84 -1.79 -7.22
CA ALA A 239 -7.62 -0.68 -7.72
C ALA A 239 -8.78 -0.34 -6.78
N TYR A 240 -9.53 -1.35 -6.32
CA TYR A 240 -10.78 -1.16 -5.60
C TYR A 240 -10.72 -1.63 -4.15
N PRO A 241 -11.51 -1.01 -3.24
CA PRO A 241 -11.61 -1.41 -1.85
C PRO A 241 -12.45 -2.70 -1.69
N LEU A 242 -11.92 -3.84 -2.13
CA LEU A 242 -12.64 -5.13 -2.20
C LEU A 242 -12.31 -6.15 -1.11
N ASP A 243 -11.27 -5.92 -0.32
CA ASP A 243 -10.79 -6.87 0.68
C ASP A 243 -10.91 -6.28 2.08
N SER A 244 -11.93 -6.72 2.83
CA SER A 244 -12.23 -6.25 4.18
C SER A 244 -11.08 -6.43 5.15
N ASP A 245 -10.19 -7.40 4.92
CA ASP A 245 -9.06 -7.65 5.81
C ASP A 245 -7.91 -6.66 5.59
N LYS A 246 -7.83 -6.10 4.38
CA LYS A 246 -6.80 -5.14 3.94
C LYS A 246 -7.29 -3.68 3.99
N ILE A 247 -8.53 -3.44 4.37
CA ILE A 247 -9.15 -2.11 4.38
C ILE A 247 -9.64 -1.80 5.79
N ILE A 248 -9.57 -0.53 6.16
CA ILE A 248 -10.16 -0.01 7.38
C ILE A 248 -11.04 1.20 7.02
N SER A 249 -12.27 1.21 7.51
CA SER A 249 -13.16 2.36 7.40
C SER A 249 -12.72 3.42 8.41
N GLY A 250 -12.52 4.64 7.97
CA GLY A 250 -12.29 5.78 8.85
C GLY A 250 -13.46 6.77 8.85
N PRO A 251 -13.27 7.91 9.53
CA PRO A 251 -14.25 8.98 9.58
C PRO A 251 -14.61 9.54 8.21
N ASN A 252 -15.73 10.25 8.15
CA ASN A 252 -16.19 10.96 6.94
C ASN A 252 -16.30 10.05 5.70
N GLU A 253 -16.61 8.77 5.96
CA GLU A 253 -16.85 7.70 4.98
C GLU A 253 -15.62 7.35 4.12
N VAL A 254 -14.42 7.75 4.52
CA VAL A 254 -13.18 7.43 3.78
C VAL A 254 -12.74 6.00 4.13
N SER A 255 -12.43 5.21 3.10
CA SER A 255 -11.82 3.89 3.28
C SER A 255 -10.31 3.99 3.09
N TYR A 256 -9.53 3.37 3.97
CA TYR A 256 -8.06 3.41 3.93
C TYR A 256 -7.49 2.02 3.72
N ALA A 257 -6.38 1.95 2.98
CA ALA A 257 -5.57 0.74 2.94
C ALA A 257 -4.97 0.54 4.33
N LYS A 258 -5.23 -0.62 4.93
CA LYS A 258 -4.81 -0.94 6.30
C LYS A 258 -3.29 -0.94 6.43
N ASP A 259 -2.59 -1.39 5.39
CA ASP A 259 -1.13 -1.44 5.34
C ASP A 259 -0.57 -0.36 4.40
N GLY A 260 0.55 0.23 4.80
CA GLY A 260 1.30 1.20 4.00
C GLY A 260 2.82 1.01 4.11
N VAL A 261 3.55 1.88 3.42
CA VAL A 261 5.02 1.80 3.32
C VAL A 261 5.66 3.04 3.94
N ILE A 262 6.76 2.82 4.63
CA ILE A 262 7.62 3.86 5.19
C ILE A 262 8.86 3.98 4.31
N ALA A 263 9.22 5.21 3.94
CA ALA A 263 10.35 5.47 3.06
C ALA A 263 11.13 6.73 3.47
N VAL A 264 12.38 6.78 3.04
CA VAL A 264 13.23 7.97 3.10
C VAL A 264 13.53 8.45 1.70
N LYS A 265 13.67 9.76 1.54
CA LYS A 265 13.98 10.37 0.26
C LYS A 265 15.50 10.45 0.06
N ARG A 266 15.97 9.99 -1.10
CA ARG A 266 17.39 10.02 -1.52
C ARG A 266 17.44 10.60 -2.93
N GLY A 267 17.69 11.91 -3.01
CA GLY A 267 17.57 12.66 -4.27
C GLY A 267 16.14 12.60 -4.83
N SER A 268 15.99 12.04 -6.02
CA SER A 268 14.67 11.84 -6.67
C SER A 268 13.99 10.51 -6.35
N LYS A 269 14.63 9.64 -5.55
CA LYS A 269 14.15 8.29 -5.26
C LYS A 269 13.70 8.15 -3.81
N TYR A 270 12.74 7.25 -3.60
CA TYR A 270 12.29 6.84 -2.27
C TYR A 270 12.85 5.46 -1.98
N LEU A 271 13.60 5.36 -0.88
CA LEU A 271 14.10 4.10 -0.36
C LEU A 271 13.16 3.62 0.73
N TRP A 272 12.55 2.46 0.53
CA TRP A 272 11.68 1.86 1.54
C TRP A 272 12.52 1.43 2.73
N ILE A 273 12.08 1.76 3.94
CA ILE A 273 12.77 1.44 5.21
C ILE A 273 11.89 0.62 6.17
N GLY A 274 10.58 0.51 5.87
CA GLY A 274 9.64 -0.17 6.75
C GLY A 274 8.21 -0.18 6.21
N ARG A 275 7.30 -0.65 7.05
CA ARG A 275 5.86 -0.67 6.81
C ARG A 275 5.15 -0.09 8.02
N PHE A 276 3.93 0.36 7.80
CA PHE A 276 3.03 0.69 8.89
C PHE A 276 1.67 0.06 8.64
N LYS A 277 0.90 -0.04 9.71
CA LYS A 277 -0.47 -0.51 9.68
C LYS A 277 -1.36 0.42 10.48
N PHE A 278 -2.47 0.84 9.90
CA PHE A 278 -3.56 1.47 10.65
C PHE A 278 -4.19 0.42 11.57
N THR A 279 -4.08 0.64 12.88
CA THR A 279 -4.77 -0.19 13.87
C THR A 279 -6.14 0.36 14.18
N GLU A 280 -6.25 1.68 14.32
CA GLU A 280 -7.47 2.38 14.69
C GLU A 280 -7.53 3.74 13.98
N LEU A 281 -8.76 4.19 13.68
CA LEU A 281 -9.08 5.47 13.07
C LEU A 281 -10.28 6.08 13.81
N PHE A 282 -10.16 7.35 14.21
CA PHE A 282 -11.15 8.07 15.02
C PHE A 282 -11.47 9.43 14.43
#